data_AF-A0A7C3Q492-F1
#
_entry.id   AF-A0A7C3Q492-F1
#
_cell.length_a   1.000
_cell.length_b   1.000
_cell.length_c   1.000
_cell.angle_alpha   90.00
_cell.angle_beta   90.00
_cell.angle_gamma   90.00
#
_symmetry.space_group_name_H-M   'P 1'
#
loop_
_entity.id
_entity.type
_entity.pdbx_description
1 polymer ?
#
loop_
_entity_poly.entity_id
_entity_poly.type
_entity_poly.pdbx_seq_one_letter_code
_entity_poly.pdbx_strand_id
1 'polypeptide(L)'
;MEWLVPLEEYIKAGVHVGTRIKTKDMQKFIAKIKEDGLAIIDINKIDERLKSATRMLSRYSPNEILVVGRRETAKRPIEMLHKYTGILTYPGRYPPGLLTNVSLKTFKDVEIVFITDPILDKNALLDAYESGKIIISLVDTNNTLQYIDFAIPANNKGARSLALIYYIITREYLRNRGVIPRKAELDVPYEYFIEQTTEEEEI
;
A
#
# COMPACT_ATOMS: atom_id res chain seq x y z
N MET A 1 5.94 13.00 19.31
CA MET A 1 5.77 12.53 17.92
C MET A 1 4.29 12.53 17.63
N GLU A 2 3.85 13.31 16.65
CA GLU A 2 2.46 13.33 16.20
C GLU A 2 2.24 12.14 15.26
N TRP A 3 1.24 11.30 15.52
CA TRP A 3 0.96 10.10 14.74
C TRP A 3 0.06 10.45 13.54
N LEU A 4 0.12 9.71 12.43
CA LEU A 4 -0.81 9.96 11.31
C LEU A 4 -2.26 9.68 11.72
N VAL A 5 -2.46 8.65 12.53
CA VAL A 5 -3.75 8.20 13.03
C VAL A 5 -3.57 7.83 14.52
N PRO A 6 -4.58 7.99 15.37
CA PRO A 6 -4.52 7.51 16.75
C PRO A 6 -4.08 6.04 16.85
N LEU A 7 -3.31 5.71 17.88
CA LEU A 7 -2.80 4.36 18.13
C LEU A 7 -3.93 3.31 18.17
N GLU A 8 -5.09 3.70 18.72
CA GLU A 8 -6.28 2.86 18.84
C GLU A 8 -6.77 2.34 17.49
N GLU A 9 -6.75 3.18 16.46
CA GLU A 9 -7.17 2.79 15.10
C GLU A 9 -6.18 1.83 14.44
N TYR A 10 -4.87 2.02 14.63
CA TYR A 10 -3.85 1.07 14.16
C TYR A 10 -4.03 -0.32 14.80
N ILE A 11 -4.45 -0.36 16.06
CA ILE A 11 -4.73 -1.60 16.78
C ILE A 11 -6.05 -2.22 16.29
N LYS A 12 -7.13 -1.42 16.18
CA LYS A 12 -8.46 -1.84 15.72
C LYS A 12 -8.43 -2.41 14.30
N ALA A 13 -7.66 -1.80 13.40
CA ALA A 13 -7.48 -2.27 12.03
C ALA A 13 -6.56 -3.49 11.92
N GLY A 14 -5.80 -3.81 12.97
CA GLY A 14 -4.91 -4.97 13.01
C GLY A 14 -3.65 -4.82 12.14
N VAL A 15 -3.18 -3.60 11.92
CA VAL A 15 -2.01 -3.30 11.05
C VAL A 15 -0.71 -3.91 11.60
N HIS A 16 -0.61 -3.98 12.93
CA HIS A 16 0.56 -4.50 13.66
C HIS A 16 0.62 -6.03 13.72
N VAL A 17 -0.44 -6.73 13.30
CA VAL A 17 -0.53 -8.19 13.41
C VAL A 17 0.15 -8.82 12.19
N GLY A 18 1.34 -9.38 12.39
CA GLY A 18 2.06 -10.14 11.38
C GLY A 18 1.71 -11.63 11.38
N THR A 19 2.55 -12.44 10.76
CA THR A 19 2.34 -13.89 10.64
C THR A 19 3.24 -14.69 11.60
N ARG A 20 3.07 -16.02 11.62
CA ARG A 20 3.96 -16.94 12.34
C ARG A 20 5.32 -17.11 11.68
N ILE A 21 5.38 -16.92 10.35
CA ILE A 21 6.59 -17.05 9.56
C ILE A 21 7.34 -15.72 9.60
N LYS A 22 8.65 -15.80 9.84
CA LYS A 22 9.52 -14.64 9.98
C LYS A 22 10.76 -14.80 9.11
N THR A 23 11.01 -13.79 8.27
CA THR A 23 12.21 -13.70 7.43
C THR A 23 13.30 -12.93 8.16
N LYS A 24 14.58 -13.20 7.86
CA LYS A 24 15.73 -12.50 8.44
C LYS A 24 15.66 -10.98 8.20
N ASP A 25 15.28 -10.56 7.00
CA ASP A 25 15.19 -9.14 6.63
C ASP A 25 14.16 -8.36 7.45
N MET A 26 13.10 -9.03 7.89
CA MET A 26 11.97 -8.44 8.62
C MET A 26 12.19 -8.35 10.13
N GLN A 27 13.25 -8.97 10.66
CA GLN A 27 13.55 -8.96 12.10
C GLN A 27 13.66 -7.54 12.68
N LYS A 28 14.19 -6.59 11.90
CA LYS A 28 14.31 -5.18 12.30
C LYS A 28 12.98 -4.46 12.50
N PHE A 29 11.87 -4.98 11.97
CA PHE A 29 10.53 -4.38 12.09
C PHE A 29 9.65 -5.07 13.15
N ILE A 30 10.06 -6.26 13.61
CA ILE A 30 9.31 -7.02 14.61
C ILE A 30 9.67 -6.51 16.01
N ALA A 31 8.65 -6.17 16.80
CA ALA A 31 8.80 -5.73 18.18
C ALA A 31 8.78 -6.90 19.16
N LYS A 32 7.77 -7.78 19.04
CA LYS A 32 7.49 -8.85 20.00
C LYS A 32 6.91 -10.06 19.28
N ILE A 33 7.02 -11.23 19.91
CA ILE A 33 6.36 -12.46 19.46
C ILE A 33 5.32 -12.80 20.53
N LYS A 34 4.06 -13.00 20.13
CA LYS A 34 2.99 -13.44 21.04
C LYS A 34 3.18 -14.91 21.41
N GLU A 35 2.52 -15.33 22.49
CA GLU A 35 2.45 -16.73 22.92
C GLU A 35 1.89 -17.64 21.81
N ASP A 36 0.96 -17.13 21.01
CA ASP A 36 0.36 -17.82 19.84
C ASP A 36 1.33 -17.98 18.63
N GLY A 37 2.56 -17.48 18.76
CA GLY A 37 3.59 -17.48 17.71
C GLY A 37 3.42 -16.40 16.64
N LEU A 38 2.42 -15.52 16.75
CA LEU A 38 2.25 -14.37 15.85
C LEU A 38 3.28 -13.28 16.17
N ALA A 39 3.97 -12.79 15.13
CA ALA A 39 4.86 -11.66 15.26
C ALA A 39 4.09 -10.34 15.28
N ILE A 40 4.42 -9.46 16.23
CA ILE A 40 3.90 -8.10 16.32
C ILE A 40 4.91 -7.15 15.67
N ILE A 41 4.45 -6.37 14.71
CA ILE A 41 5.21 -5.30 14.05
C ILE A 41 5.18 -4.04 14.91
N ASP A 42 6.31 -3.33 15.01
CA ASP A 42 6.41 -2.06 15.76
C ASP A 42 5.65 -0.93 15.05
N ILE A 43 4.57 -0.46 15.66
CA ILE A 43 3.69 0.58 15.08
C ILE A 43 4.43 1.90 14.84
N ASN A 44 5.43 2.24 15.66
CA ASN A 44 6.22 3.47 15.45
C ASN A 44 6.96 3.42 14.11
N LYS A 45 7.52 2.24 13.78
CA LYS A 45 8.22 2.02 12.50
C LYS A 45 7.25 2.01 11.33
N ILE A 46 6.03 1.51 11.53
CA ILE A 46 4.97 1.57 10.50
C ILE A 46 4.66 3.04 10.18
N ASP A 47 4.39 3.85 11.20
CA ASP A 47 4.01 5.25 11.03
C ASP A 47 5.15 6.09 10.42
N GLU A 48 6.40 5.89 10.86
CA GLU A 48 7.58 6.55 10.29
C GLU A 48 7.78 6.20 8.81
N ARG A 49 7.63 4.91 8.47
CA ARG A 49 7.76 4.43 7.08
C ARG A 49 6.62 4.93 6.22
N LEU A 50 5.39 4.94 6.72
CA LEU A 50 4.22 5.50 6.01
C LEU A 50 4.42 6.99 5.73
N LYS A 51 4.83 7.80 6.70
CA LYS A 51 5.14 9.23 6.49
C LYS A 51 6.19 9.46 5.42
N SER A 52 7.24 8.65 5.44
CA SER A 52 8.33 8.75 4.46
C SER A 52 7.86 8.34 3.07
N ALA A 53 7.07 7.28 2.96
CA ALA A 53 6.49 6.82 1.70
C ALA A 53 5.52 7.85 1.11
N THR A 54 4.61 8.42 1.90
CA THR A 54 3.64 9.41 1.40
C THR A 54 4.32 10.72 0.99
N ARG A 55 5.36 11.13 1.72
CA ARG A 55 6.23 12.24 1.31
C ARG A 55 6.97 11.96 0.00
N MET A 56 7.39 10.71 -0.23
CA MET A 56 8.01 10.32 -1.50
C MET A 56 7.01 10.34 -2.64
N LEU A 57 5.84 9.70 -2.46
CA LEU A 57 4.77 9.64 -3.46
C LEU A 57 4.28 11.02 -3.87
N SER A 58 4.07 11.93 -2.91
CA SER A 58 3.57 13.30 -3.18
C SER A 58 4.49 14.17 -4.06
N ARG A 59 5.74 13.77 -4.29
CA ARG A 59 6.65 14.46 -5.22
C ARG A 59 6.36 14.16 -6.68
N TYR A 60 5.63 13.07 -6.96
CA TYR A 60 5.34 12.60 -8.31
C TYR A 60 3.90 12.88 -8.67
N SER A 61 3.65 13.05 -9.97
CA SER A 61 2.30 13.20 -10.49
C SER A 61 1.54 11.86 -10.44
N PRO A 62 0.19 11.88 -10.45
CA PRO A 62 -0.60 10.64 -10.36
C PRO A 62 -0.34 9.68 -11.52
N ASN A 63 0.02 10.21 -12.69
CA ASN A 63 0.30 9.42 -13.89
C ASN A 63 1.66 8.72 -13.86
N GLU A 64 2.59 9.17 -13.00
CA GLU A 64 3.93 8.60 -12.84
C GLU A 64 3.98 7.53 -11.73
N ILE A 65 2.86 7.26 -11.08
CA ILE A 65 2.75 6.29 -9.99
C ILE A 65 1.83 5.15 -10.44
N LEU A 66 2.29 3.92 -10.28
CA LEU A 66 1.50 2.72 -10.51
C LEU A 66 1.28 1.95 -9.21
N VAL A 67 0.03 1.69 -8.84
CA VAL A 67 -0.30 0.84 -7.68
C VAL A 67 -0.85 -0.49 -8.15
N VAL A 68 -0.26 -1.59 -7.66
CA VAL A 68 -0.65 -2.96 -8.04
C VAL A 68 -1.04 -3.75 -6.79
N GLY A 69 -2.14 -4.49 -6.90
CA GLY A 69 -2.56 -5.43 -5.86
C GLY A 69 -3.53 -6.48 -6.38
N ARG A 70 -3.08 -7.73 -6.40
CA ARG A 70 -3.91 -8.86 -6.85
C ARG A 70 -4.94 -9.32 -5.82
N ARG A 71 -4.67 -9.10 -4.54
CA ARG A 71 -5.47 -9.64 -3.44
C ARG A 71 -6.87 -9.03 -3.44
N GLU A 72 -7.89 -9.85 -3.21
CA GLU A 72 -9.30 -9.39 -3.20
C GLU A 72 -9.53 -8.27 -2.19
N THR A 73 -8.94 -8.41 -0.99
CA THR A 73 -9.02 -7.41 0.07
C THR A 73 -8.33 -6.08 -0.26
N ALA A 74 -7.50 -6.04 -1.30
CA ALA A 74 -6.81 -4.85 -1.76
C ALA A 74 -7.51 -4.13 -2.92
N LYS A 75 -8.37 -4.83 -3.68
CA LYS A 75 -8.99 -4.26 -4.89
C LYS A 75 -9.76 -2.98 -4.59
N ARG A 76 -10.68 -3.02 -3.63
CA ARG A 76 -11.51 -1.87 -3.25
C ARG A 76 -10.68 -0.70 -2.71
N PRO A 77 -9.74 -0.89 -1.76
CA PRO A 77 -8.86 0.20 -1.34
C PRO A 77 -8.06 0.85 -2.48
N ILE A 78 -7.62 0.06 -3.46
CA ILE A 78 -6.86 0.53 -4.63
C ILE A 78 -7.76 1.31 -5.61
N GLU A 79 -9.00 0.86 -5.81
CA GLU A 79 -10.00 1.59 -6.62
C GLU A 79 -10.35 2.94 -5.98
N MET A 80 -10.53 2.96 -4.66
CA MET A 80 -10.80 4.20 -3.93
C MET A 80 -9.61 5.16 -3.99
N LEU A 81 -8.38 4.66 -3.89
CA LEU A 81 -7.17 5.46 -4.09
C LEU A 81 -7.18 6.13 -5.49
N HIS A 82 -7.49 5.37 -6.55
CA HIS A 82 -7.59 5.92 -7.90
C HIS A 82 -8.66 7.02 -7.97
N LYS A 83 -9.85 6.77 -7.43
CA LYS A 83 -10.98 7.72 -7.45
C LYS A 83 -10.63 9.08 -6.83
N TYR A 84 -9.90 9.09 -5.71
CA TYR A 84 -9.55 10.33 -5.01
C TYR A 84 -8.30 11.03 -5.53
N THR A 85 -7.28 10.26 -5.95
CA THR A 85 -5.96 10.81 -6.29
C THR A 85 -5.70 10.92 -7.79
N GLY A 86 -6.41 10.13 -8.59
CA GLY A 86 -6.12 9.92 -10.01
C GLY A 86 -4.89 9.05 -10.29
N ILE A 87 -4.27 8.45 -9.26
CA ILE A 87 -3.08 7.60 -9.41
C ILE A 87 -3.42 6.38 -10.27
N LEU A 88 -2.55 5.98 -11.20
CA LEU A 88 -2.79 4.79 -12.01
C LEU A 88 -2.78 3.54 -11.13
N THR A 89 -3.81 2.71 -11.25
CA THR A 89 -3.94 1.49 -10.46
C THR A 89 -4.33 0.30 -11.31
N TYR A 90 -3.87 -0.89 -10.87
CA TYR A 90 -4.31 -2.18 -11.39
C TYR A 90 -4.79 -3.05 -10.23
N PRO A 91 -6.08 -2.96 -9.86
CA PRO A 91 -6.68 -3.90 -8.94
C PRO A 91 -6.84 -5.28 -9.64
N GLY A 92 -6.33 -6.34 -9.02
CA GLY A 92 -6.44 -7.70 -9.54
C GLY A 92 -5.25 -8.18 -10.37
N ARG A 93 -5.53 -8.88 -11.48
CA ARG A 93 -4.47 -9.57 -12.23
C ARG A 93 -3.63 -8.57 -13.03
N TYR A 94 -2.37 -8.40 -12.63
CA TYR A 94 -1.39 -7.62 -13.36
C TYR A 94 -1.09 -8.24 -14.75
N PRO A 95 -1.24 -7.49 -15.85
CA PRO A 95 -0.85 -7.94 -17.18
C PRO A 95 0.69 -7.91 -17.31
N PRO A 96 1.34 -9.03 -17.67
CA PRO A 96 2.78 -9.07 -17.81
C PRO A 96 3.25 -8.15 -18.95
N GLY A 97 4.38 -7.46 -18.75
CA GLY A 97 4.97 -6.58 -19.74
C GLY A 97 4.41 -5.16 -19.75
N LEU A 98 3.59 -4.78 -18.76
CA LEU A 98 3.01 -3.45 -18.67
C LEU A 98 4.07 -2.34 -18.60
N LEU A 99 5.22 -2.62 -17.97
CA LEU A 99 6.31 -1.66 -17.77
C LEU A 99 7.49 -1.86 -18.74
N THR A 100 7.64 -3.05 -19.32
CA THR A 100 8.79 -3.40 -20.15
C THR A 100 8.49 -3.35 -21.65
N ASN A 101 7.25 -3.65 -22.07
CA ASN A 101 6.92 -3.79 -23.49
C ASN A 101 6.21 -2.55 -24.05
N VAL A 102 7.00 -1.67 -24.67
CA VAL A 102 6.55 -0.41 -25.30
C VAL A 102 5.54 -0.62 -26.43
N SER A 103 5.51 -1.81 -27.06
CA SER A 103 4.58 -2.11 -28.15
C SER A 103 3.15 -2.42 -27.66
N LEU A 104 2.94 -2.62 -26.36
CA LEU A 104 1.61 -2.88 -25.81
C LEU A 104 0.80 -1.58 -25.73
N LYS A 105 -0.48 -1.64 -26.14
CA LYS A 105 -1.41 -0.51 -25.94
C LYS A 105 -1.62 -0.14 -24.48
N THR A 106 -1.44 -1.11 -23.59
CA THR A 106 -1.57 -0.93 -22.14
C THR A 106 -0.31 -0.41 -21.50
N PHE A 107 0.82 -0.29 -22.23
CA PHE A 107 2.09 0.16 -21.69
C PHE A 107 1.94 1.44 -20.88
N LYS A 108 2.55 1.45 -19.68
CA LYS A 108 2.57 2.60 -18.79
C LYS A 108 4.02 2.94 -18.47
N ASP A 109 4.42 4.14 -18.84
CA ASP A 109 5.68 4.71 -18.38
C ASP A 109 5.43 5.43 -17.06
N VAL A 110 5.92 4.84 -15.97
CA VAL A 110 5.75 5.33 -14.59
C VAL A 110 7.12 5.34 -13.92
N GLU A 111 7.32 6.21 -12.94
CA GLU A 111 8.59 6.32 -12.22
C GLU A 111 8.58 5.53 -10.91
N ILE A 112 7.41 5.41 -10.27
CA ILE A 112 7.23 4.68 -9.02
C ILE A 112 6.20 3.57 -9.19
N VAL A 113 6.52 2.39 -8.67
CA VAL A 113 5.58 1.28 -8.52
C VAL A 113 5.36 0.99 -7.04
N PHE A 114 4.10 1.02 -6.61
CA PHE A 114 3.66 0.64 -5.28
C PHE A 114 3.01 -0.74 -5.33
N ILE A 115 3.58 -1.70 -4.59
CA ILE A 115 3.16 -3.11 -4.60
C ILE A 115 2.49 -3.46 -3.26
N THR A 116 1.31 -4.08 -3.33
CA THR A 116 0.56 -4.46 -2.13
C THR A 116 1.10 -5.71 -1.45
N ASP A 117 1.40 -6.77 -2.21
CA ASP A 117 1.96 -8.00 -1.66
C ASP A 117 3.03 -8.54 -2.61
N PRO A 118 4.32 -8.48 -2.26
CA PRO A 118 5.40 -8.84 -3.17
C PRO A 118 5.43 -10.34 -3.51
N ILE A 119 4.77 -11.19 -2.72
CA ILE A 119 4.65 -12.63 -3.03
C ILE A 119 3.59 -12.85 -4.10
N LEU A 120 2.43 -12.19 -4.00
CA LEU A 120 1.33 -12.38 -4.96
C LEU A 120 1.53 -11.58 -6.25
N ASP A 121 2.15 -10.41 -6.15
CA ASP A 121 2.36 -9.45 -7.25
C ASP A 121 3.80 -9.54 -7.82
N LYS A 122 4.41 -10.73 -7.76
CA LYS A 122 5.80 -10.96 -8.19
C LYS A 122 6.09 -10.49 -9.62
N ASN A 123 5.14 -10.63 -10.53
CA ASN A 123 5.33 -10.21 -11.93
C ASN A 123 5.48 -8.68 -12.03
N ALA A 124 4.68 -7.92 -11.27
CA ALA A 124 4.81 -6.47 -11.23
C ALA A 124 6.13 -6.05 -10.57
N LEU A 125 6.56 -6.77 -9.54
CA LEU A 125 7.85 -6.54 -8.88
C LEU A 125 9.03 -6.72 -9.83
N LEU A 126 9.03 -7.82 -10.61
CA LEU A 126 10.10 -8.10 -11.56
C LEU A 126 10.09 -7.12 -12.73
N ASP A 127 8.92 -6.85 -13.31
CA ASP A 127 8.78 -5.87 -14.40
C ASP A 127 9.29 -4.48 -13.95
N ALA A 128 8.95 -4.05 -12.73
CA ALA A 128 9.41 -2.77 -12.18
C ALA A 128 10.93 -2.74 -11.98
N TYR A 129 11.50 -3.84 -11.48
CA TYR A 129 12.93 -3.97 -11.25
C TYR A 129 13.71 -3.98 -12.57
N GLU A 130 13.27 -4.76 -13.56
CA GLU A 130 13.87 -4.81 -14.89
C GLU A 130 13.78 -3.47 -15.63
N SER A 131 12.70 -2.73 -15.40
CA SER A 131 12.48 -1.39 -15.97
C SER A 131 13.21 -0.28 -15.21
N GLY A 132 13.90 -0.60 -14.11
CA GLY A 132 14.64 0.37 -13.29
C GLY A 132 13.77 1.40 -12.56
N LYS A 133 12.52 1.05 -12.25
CA LYS A 133 11.57 1.95 -11.56
C LYS A 133 11.76 1.85 -10.04
N ILE A 134 11.38 2.88 -9.30
CA ILE A 134 11.47 2.89 -7.83
C ILE A 134 10.35 2.03 -7.25
N ILE A 135 10.72 1.06 -6.41
CA ILE A 135 9.78 0.08 -5.86
C ILE A 135 9.48 0.35 -4.39
N ILE A 136 8.21 0.65 -4.10
CA ILE A 136 7.67 0.71 -2.74
C ILE A 136 6.77 -0.50 -2.53
N SER A 137 6.88 -1.18 -1.39
CA SER A 137 6.00 -2.33 -1.12
C SER A 137 5.53 -2.38 0.33
N LEU A 138 4.27 -2.80 0.53
CA LEU A 138 3.83 -3.29 1.84
C LEU A 138 4.45 -4.67 2.07
N VAL A 139 5.02 -4.87 3.25
CA VAL A 139 5.70 -6.12 3.61
C VAL A 139 5.23 -6.62 4.97
N ASP A 140 4.79 -7.86 5.00
CA ASP A 140 4.48 -8.61 6.21
C ASP A 140 5.72 -9.40 6.66
N THR A 141 5.67 -10.03 7.82
CA THR A 141 6.82 -10.68 8.47
C THR A 141 7.42 -11.83 7.67
N ASN A 142 6.63 -12.43 6.77
CA ASN A 142 7.04 -13.53 5.91
C ASN A 142 7.57 -13.09 4.54
N ASN A 143 7.52 -11.80 4.21
CA ASN A 143 8.04 -11.29 2.94
C ASN A 143 9.59 -11.15 3.00
N THR A 144 10.23 -11.18 1.83
CA THR A 144 11.64 -10.83 1.64
C THR A 144 11.74 -9.40 1.12
N LEU A 145 12.88 -8.73 1.33
CA LEU A 145 13.11 -7.37 0.82
C LEU A 145 13.83 -7.35 -0.53
N GLN A 146 13.82 -8.47 -1.25
CA GLN A 146 14.50 -8.58 -2.54
C GLN A 146 13.80 -7.69 -3.57
N TYR A 147 14.59 -6.88 -4.30
CA TYR A 147 14.12 -5.94 -5.33
C TYR A 147 13.25 -4.79 -4.81
N ILE A 148 13.10 -4.62 -3.49
CA ILE A 148 12.27 -3.55 -2.92
C ILE A 148 13.19 -2.44 -2.40
N ASP A 149 13.04 -1.23 -2.94
CA ASP A 149 13.82 -0.06 -2.50
C ASP A 149 13.30 0.49 -1.17
N PHE A 150 11.97 0.56 -1.02
CA PHE A 150 11.34 1.08 0.18
C PHE A 150 10.24 0.16 0.71
N ALA A 151 10.50 -0.44 1.87
CA ALA A 151 9.59 -1.35 2.54
C ALA A 151 8.76 -0.65 3.64
N ILE A 152 7.44 -0.84 3.59
CA ILE A 152 6.51 -0.41 4.63
C ILE A 152 6.05 -1.67 5.39
N PRO A 153 6.50 -1.87 6.64
CA PRO A 153 6.12 -3.05 7.40
C PRO A 153 4.66 -2.94 7.82
N ALA A 154 3.79 -3.82 7.33
CA ALA A 154 2.37 -3.81 7.66
C ALA A 154 1.71 -5.15 7.32
N ASN A 155 0.58 -5.43 7.98
CA ASN A 155 -0.28 -6.54 7.61
C ASN A 155 -0.92 -6.30 6.22
N ASN A 156 -0.42 -7.01 5.21
CA ASN A 156 -0.87 -6.93 3.82
C ASN A 156 -1.96 -7.96 3.47
N LYS A 157 -2.58 -8.60 4.47
CA LYS A 157 -3.61 -9.63 4.28
C LYS A 157 -4.99 -9.17 4.70
N GLY A 158 -5.09 -8.50 5.85
CA GLY A 158 -6.35 -8.08 6.44
C GLY A 158 -7.02 -6.95 5.65
N ALA A 159 -8.32 -7.07 5.41
CA ALA A 159 -9.10 -6.03 4.72
C ALA A 159 -9.07 -4.69 5.46
N ARG A 160 -9.29 -4.70 6.78
CA ARG A 160 -9.22 -3.49 7.63
C ARG A 160 -7.85 -2.83 7.62
N SER A 161 -6.79 -3.64 7.66
CA SER A 161 -5.41 -3.15 7.64
C SER A 161 -5.09 -2.45 6.32
N LEU A 162 -5.36 -3.12 5.20
CA LEU A 162 -5.13 -2.55 3.86
C LEU A 162 -5.98 -1.29 3.62
N ALA A 163 -7.26 -1.32 4.02
CA ALA A 163 -8.15 -0.17 3.94
C ALA A 163 -7.57 1.04 4.70
N LEU A 164 -7.15 0.85 5.96
CA LEU A 164 -6.55 1.92 6.76
C LEU A 164 -5.25 2.45 6.12
N ILE A 165 -4.38 1.57 5.63
CA ILE A 165 -3.12 1.98 4.99
C ILE A 165 -3.38 2.81 3.74
N TYR A 166 -4.24 2.34 2.84
CA TYR A 166 -4.59 3.05 1.62
C TYR A 166 -5.34 4.35 1.90
N TYR A 167 -6.19 4.39 2.93
CA TYR A 167 -6.82 5.61 3.42
C TYR A 167 -5.78 6.65 3.86
N ILE A 168 -4.81 6.23 4.69
CA ILE A 168 -3.71 7.09 5.14
C ILE A 168 -2.90 7.60 3.94
N ILE A 169 -2.53 6.71 3.00
CA ILE A 169 -1.77 7.09 1.82
C ILE A 169 -2.53 8.12 0.97
N THR A 170 -3.81 7.88 0.72
CA THR A 170 -4.70 8.79 -0.04
C THR A 170 -4.74 10.16 0.62
N ARG A 171 -5.04 10.20 1.92
CA ARG A 171 -5.17 11.43 2.70
C ARG A 171 -3.86 12.22 2.72
N GLU A 172 -2.74 11.56 3.02
CA GLU A 172 -1.44 12.21 3.12
C GLU A 172 -0.89 12.64 1.75
N TYR A 173 -1.17 11.89 0.67
CA TYR A 173 -0.82 12.29 -0.68
C TYR A 173 -1.51 13.62 -1.05
N LEU A 174 -2.81 13.74 -0.81
CA LEU A 174 -3.58 14.95 -1.11
C LEU A 174 -3.20 16.14 -0.21
N ARG A 175 -2.94 15.89 1.08
CA ARG A 175 -2.43 16.91 2.02
C ARG A 175 -1.07 17.47 1.60
N ASN A 176 -0.15 16.59 1.22
CA ASN A 176 1.20 17.01 0.82
C ASN A 176 1.21 17.76 -0.52
N ARG A 177 0.28 17.44 -1.43
CA ARG A 177 0.10 18.18 -2.69
C ARG A 177 -0.72 19.48 -2.54
N GLY A 178 -1.27 19.75 -1.36
CA GLY A 178 -2.02 20.98 -1.09
C GLY A 178 -3.43 21.01 -1.69
N VAL A 179 -3.96 19.87 -2.14
CA VAL A 179 -5.36 19.75 -2.61
C VAL A 179 -6.32 19.85 -1.42
N ILE A 180 -5.92 19.27 -0.29
CA ILE A 180 -6.66 19.27 0.96
C ILE A 180 -5.84 20.02 2.03
N PRO A 181 -6.46 20.83 2.91
CA PRO A 181 -5.76 21.44 4.04
C PRO A 181 -5.04 20.41 4.91
N ARG A 182 -3.88 20.77 5.48
CA ARG A 182 -3.05 19.84 6.29
C ARG A 182 -3.77 19.14 7.44
N LYS A 183 -4.82 19.75 8.00
CA LYS A 183 -5.63 19.19 9.10
C LYS A 183 -6.95 18.59 8.65
N ALA A 184 -7.36 18.79 7.39
CA ALA A 184 -8.62 18.26 6.92
C ALA A 184 -8.51 16.75 6.68
N GLU A 185 -9.56 16.03 7.05
CA GLU A 185 -9.71 14.61 6.76
C GLU A 185 -10.37 14.42 5.39
N LEU A 186 -10.42 13.18 4.93
CA LEU A 186 -11.26 12.85 3.78
C LEU A 186 -12.72 12.87 4.23
N ASP A 187 -13.64 13.17 3.32
CA ASP A 187 -15.07 13.22 3.61
C ASP A 187 -15.66 11.85 3.99
N VAL A 188 -14.90 10.77 3.76
CA VAL A 188 -15.30 9.39 4.06
C VAL A 188 -14.40 8.74 5.12
N PRO A 189 -14.96 7.90 6.01
CA PRO A 189 -14.16 7.11 6.94
C PRO A 189 -13.43 5.96 6.24
N TYR A 190 -12.41 5.37 6.88
CA TYR A 190 -11.64 4.27 6.27
C TYR A 190 -12.48 3.00 6.09
N GLU A 191 -13.57 2.84 6.82
CA GLU A 191 -14.51 1.73 6.64
C GLU A 191 -15.11 1.70 5.23
N TYR A 192 -15.27 2.86 4.57
CA TYR A 192 -15.73 2.93 3.18
C TYR A 192 -14.74 2.27 2.18
N PHE A 193 -13.47 2.13 2.56
CA PHE A 193 -12.47 1.42 1.77
C PHE A 193 -12.58 -0.12 1.93
N ILE A 194 -13.38 -0.60 2.88
CA ILE A 194 -13.64 -2.03 3.12
C ILE A 194 -14.88 -2.51 2.36
N GLU A 195 -15.97 -1.75 2.44
CA GLU A 195 -17.28 -2.18 1.95
C GLU A 195 -17.36 -2.18 0.42
N GLN A 196 -17.83 -3.29 -0.13
CA GLN A 196 -18.56 -3.29 -1.38
C GLN A 196 -19.97 -2.84 -1.03
N THR A 197 -20.30 -1.58 -1.27
CA THR A 197 -21.72 -1.25 -1.47
C THR A 197 -22.09 -1.92 -2.78
N THR A 198 -22.69 -3.10 -2.70
CA THR A 198 -23.51 -3.65 -3.77
C THR A 198 -24.71 -2.73 -3.89
N GLU A 199 -24.55 -1.60 -4.56
CA GLU A 199 -25.65 -0.72 -4.97
C GLU A 199 -25.09 0.26 -6.02
N GLU A 200 -25.84 0.43 -7.12
CA GLU A 200 -25.64 1.31 -8.28
C GLU A 200 -24.88 0.77 -9.50
N GLU A 201 -25.45 -0.25 -10.16
CA GLU A 201 -25.70 -0.23 -11.62
C GLU A 201 -27.05 -0.93 -11.90
N GLU A 202 -28.15 -0.34 -11.45
CA GLU A 202 -29.46 -0.51 -12.09
C GLU A 202 -29.93 0.88 -12.54
N ILE A 203 -29.60 1.24 -13.80
CA ILE A 203 -30.34 2.22 -14.62
C ILE A 203 -30.40 1.68 -16.05
#